data_AF-L7VYH9-F1
#
_entry.id   AF-L7VYH9-F1
#
_cell.length_a   1.000
_cell.length_b   1.000
_cell.length_c   1.000
_cell.angle_alpha   90.00
_cell.angle_beta   90.00
_cell.angle_gamma   90.00
#
_symmetry.space_group_name_H-M   'P 1'
#
loop_
_entity.id
_entity.type
_entity.pdbx_description
1 polymer ?
#
loop_
_entity_poly.entity_id
_entity_poly.type
_entity_poly.pdbx_seq_one_letter_code
_entity_poly.pdbx_strand_id
1 'polypeptide(L)' 'MTWVLAQLADGPVLQASMCGPDKHSRQTISQAVTGLERTGWVTRTRLDNNRAEIALTAKGERLVDNQRRYQ' A
#
# COMPACT_ATOMS: atom_id res chain seq x y z
N MET A 1 5.15 -6.78 -6.50
CA MET A 1 4.43 -5.49 -6.31
C MET A 1 2.99 -5.67 -5.83
N THR A 2 2.39 -6.85 -5.99
CA THR A 2 1.03 -7.23 -5.52
C THR A 2 0.86 -7.28 -3.99
N TRP A 3 1.95 -7.49 -3.23
CA TRP A 3 1.86 -7.69 -1.78
C TRP A 3 1.46 -6.43 -0.98
N VAL A 4 1.76 -5.21 -1.47
CA VAL A 4 1.31 -3.96 -0.81
C VAL A 4 -0.20 -3.81 -0.95
N LEU A 5 -0.72 -4.07 -2.16
CA LEU A 5 -2.16 -4.00 -2.43
C LEU A 5 -2.95 -5.03 -1.63
N ALA A 6 -2.39 -6.24 -1.45
CA ALA A 6 -2.99 -7.27 -0.61
C ALA A 6 -3.13 -6.83 0.87
N GLN A 7 -2.14 -6.13 1.42
CA GLN A 7 -2.23 -5.60 2.79
C GLN A 7 -3.28 -4.48 2.93
N LEU A 8 -3.60 -3.79 1.83
CA LEU A 8 -4.60 -2.72 1.82
C LEU A 8 -6.01 -3.22 1.47
N ALA A 9 -6.16 -4.51 1.16
CA ALA A 9 -7.43 -5.09 0.74
C ALA A 9 -8.50 -5.06 1.86
N ASP A 10 -8.06 -5.06 3.12
CA ASP A 10 -8.93 -5.02 4.31
C ASP A 10 -9.05 -3.60 4.90
N GLY A 11 -8.35 -2.61 4.33
CA GLY A 11 -8.42 -1.22 4.76
C GLY A 11 -7.08 -0.48 4.72
N PRO A 12 -7.06 0.80 5.15
CA PRO A 12 -5.83 1.59 5.22
C PRO A 12 -4.84 1.01 6.24
N VAL A 13 -3.54 1.05 5.90
CA VAL A 13 -2.48 0.47 6.72
C VAL A 13 -1.34 1.46 6.89
N LEU A 14 -0.78 1.50 8.11
CA LEU A 14 0.42 2.29 8.40
C LEU A 14 1.63 1.70 7.68
N GLN A 15 2.40 2.57 7.01
CA GLN A 15 3.63 2.19 6.31
C GLN A 15 4.64 1.50 7.23
N ALA A 16 4.65 1.84 8.53
CA ALA A 16 5.49 1.19 9.52
C ALA A 16 5.10 -0.28 9.78
N SER A 17 3.81 -0.61 9.75
CA SER A 17 3.31 -1.98 9.96
C SER A 17 3.66 -2.94 8.82
N MET A 18 3.96 -2.39 7.64
CA MET A 18 4.45 -3.14 6.50
C MET A 18 5.95 -3.49 6.62
N CYS A 19 6.69 -2.82 7.51
CA CYS A 19 8.11 -3.08 7.79
C CYS A 19 8.27 -4.19 8.83
N GLY A 20 9.38 -4.91 8.82
CA GLY A 20 9.66 -6.00 9.77
C GLY A 20 10.90 -6.83 9.37
N PRO A 21 11.44 -7.67 10.28
CA PRO A 21 12.66 -8.45 10.03
C PRO A 21 12.52 -9.46 8.88
N ASP A 22 11.34 -10.06 8.71
CA ASP A 22 10.99 -10.91 7.56
C ASP A 22 10.30 -10.14 6.42
N LYS A 23 10.23 -8.82 6.52
CA LYS A 23 9.55 -7.95 5.55
C LYS A 23 10.55 -7.03 4.85
N HIS A 24 10.04 -6.28 3.89
CA HIS A 24 10.85 -5.33 3.12
C HIS A 24 11.29 -4.13 3.97
N SER A 25 12.48 -3.60 3.65
CA SER A 25 13.01 -2.40 4.29
C SER A 25 12.10 -1.20 4.07
N ARG A 26 12.09 -0.24 5.01
CA ARG A 26 11.29 0.99 4.92
C ARG A 26 11.50 1.74 3.61
N GLN A 27 12.73 1.73 3.08
CA GLN A 27 13.07 2.37 1.81
C GLN A 27 12.41 1.66 0.62
N THR A 28 12.44 0.32 0.60
CA THR A 28 11.76 -0.51 -0.40
C THR A 28 10.25 -0.29 -0.38
N ILE A 29 9.63 -0.26 0.81
CA ILE A 29 8.18 0.03 0.94
C ILE A 29 7.88 1.44 0.44
N SER A 30 8.73 2.40 0.80
CA SER A 30 8.55 3.79 0.39
C SER A 30 8.54 3.93 -1.13
N GLN A 31 9.50 3.30 -1.81
CA GLN A 31 9.60 3.27 -3.27
C GLN A 31 8.41 2.56 -3.92
N ALA A 32 7.99 1.40 -3.38
CA ALA A 32 6.83 0.66 -3.90
C ALA A 32 5.55 1.50 -3.81
N VAL A 33 5.28 2.11 -2.65
CA VAL A 33 4.13 2.98 -2.44
C VAL A 33 4.21 4.22 -3.33
N THR A 34 5.37 4.85 -3.49
CA THR A 34 5.52 6.00 -4.42
C THR A 34 5.24 5.59 -5.88
N GLY A 35 5.62 4.38 -6.28
CA GLY A 35 5.25 3.83 -7.59
C GLY A 35 3.74 3.66 -7.75
N LEU A 36 3.06 3.10 -6.74
CA LEU A 36 1.61 2.89 -6.72
C LEU A 36 0.82 4.21 -6.61
N GLU A 37 1.37 5.20 -5.92
CA GLU A 37 0.80 6.54 -5.80
C GLU A 37 0.83 7.25 -7.15
N ARG A 38 1.96 7.14 -7.88
CA ARG A 38 2.08 7.68 -9.24
C ARG A 38 1.12 7.07 -10.25
N THR A 39 0.75 5.80 -10.10
CA THR A 39 -0.25 5.15 -10.96
C THR A 39 -1.70 5.47 -10.55
N GLY A 40 -1.87 6.19 -9.43
CA GLY A 40 -3.16 6.55 -8.85
C GLY A 40 -3.88 5.38 -8.21
N TRP A 41 -3.18 4.33 -7.79
CA TRP A 41 -3.78 3.15 -7.15
C TRP A 41 -3.85 3.26 -5.63
N VAL A 42 -2.94 4.02 -5.02
CA VAL A 42 -2.94 4.28 -3.58
C VAL A 42 -2.81 5.77 -3.30
N THR A 43 -3.24 6.18 -2.12
CA THR A 43 -2.91 7.49 -1.53
C THR A 43 -2.02 7.30 -0.32
N ARG A 44 -1.13 8.25 -0.09
CA ARG A 44 -0.30 8.31 1.12
C ARG A 44 -0.69 9.55 1.92
N THR A 45 -1.28 9.33 3.10
CA THR A 45 -1.61 10.39 4.05
C THR A 45 -0.55 10.42 5.13
N ARG A 46 0.17 11.55 5.26
CA ARG A 46 1.07 11.75 6.40
C ARG A 46 0.24 12.05 7.64
N LEU A 47 0.40 11.23 8.67
CA LEU A 47 -0.24 11.44 9.97
C LEU A 47 0.63 12.31 10.87
N ASP A 48 1.93 12.02 10.93
CA ASP A 48 2.92 12.74 11.73
C ASP A 48 4.35 12.47 11.26
N ASN A 49 5.35 13.07 11.92
CA ASN A 49 6.76 13.09 11.50
C ASN A 49 7.37 11.73 11.17
N ASN A 50 6.80 10.62 11.65
CA ASN A 50 7.31 9.29 11.34
C ASN A 50 6.25 8.30 10.87
N ARG A 51 4.97 8.70 10.78
CA ARG A 51 3.87 7.81 10.39
C ARG A 51 3.16 8.32 9.14
N ALA A 52 3.04 7.42 8.18
CA ALA A 52 2.25 7.61 6.98
C ALA A 52 1.26 6.45 6.88
N GLU A 53 0.00 6.79 6.65
CA GLU A 53 -1.07 5.86 6.33
C GLU A 53 -1.16 5.72 4.82
N ILE A 54 -1.29 4.49 4.35
CA ILE A 54 -1.49 4.18 2.94
C ILE A 54 -2.90 3.64 2.79
N ALA A 55 -3.66 4.14 1.82
CA ALA A 55 -5.00 3.69 1.51
C ALA A 55 -5.13 3.39 0.02
N LEU A 56 -6.03 2.49 -0.37
CA LEU A 56 -6.40 2.32 -1.78
C LEU A 56 -7.21 3.54 -2.25
N THR A 57 -7.00 3.95 -3.49
CA THR A 57 -7.97 4.80 -4.19
C THR A 57 -9.11 3.93 -4.72
N ALA A 58 -10.22 4.53 -5.16
CA ALA A 58 -11.28 3.82 -5.88
C ALA A 58 -10.75 3.02 -7.10
N LYS A 59 -9.66 3.47 -7.72
CA LYS A 59 -8.98 2.75 -8.81
C LYS A 59 -8.20 1.54 -8.29
N GLY A 60 -7.50 1.69 -7.16
CA GLY A 60 -6.80 0.60 -6.49
C GLY A 60 -7.74 -0.48 -5.97
N GLU A 61 -8.87 -0.09 -5.37
CA GLU A 61 -9.89 -1.02 -4.90
C GLU A 61 -10.43 -1.89 -6.03
N ARG A 62 -10.75 -1.29 -7.19
CA ARG A 62 -11.17 -2.05 -8.38
C ARG A 62 -10.10 -3.02 -8.88
N LEU A 63 -8.82 -2.65 -8.80
CA LEU A 63 -7.73 -3.54 -9.18
C LEU A 63 -7.65 -4.74 -8.23
N VAL A 64 -7.77 -4.51 -6.92
CA VAL A 64 -7.77 -5.56 -5.90
C VAL A 64 -9.00 -6.47 -6.03
N ASP A 65 -10.19 -5.91 -6.25
CA ASP A 65 -11.41 -6.67 -6.51
C ASP A 65 -11.27 -7.57 -7.74
N ASN A 66 -10.76 -7.01 -8.85
CA ASN A 66 -10.47 -7.80 -10.05
C ASN A 66 -9.47 -8.92 -9.75
N GLN A 67 -8.38 -8.64 -9.02
CA GLN A 67 -7.41 -9.68 -8.67
C GLN A 67 -8.01 -10.78 -7.78
N ARG A 68 -8.90 -10.44 -6.84
CA ARG A 68 -9.60 -11.44 -6.00
C ARG A 68 -10.55 -12.33 -6.80
N ARG A 69 -11.15 -11.82 -7.88
CA ARG A 69 -12.06 -12.62 -8.73
C ARG A 69 -11.35 -13.59 -9.68
N TYR A 70 -10.06 -13.39 -9.93
CA TYR A 70 -9.25 -14.24 -10.82
C TYR A 70 -8.21 -15.08 -10.07
N GLN A 71 -8.31 -15.16 -8.73
CA GLN A 71 -7.62 -16.14 -7.90
C GLN A 71 -8.57 -17.29 -7.55
#